data_AF-A0A1F8L4A9-F1
#
_entry.id   AF-A0A1F8L4A9-F1
#
_cell.length_a   1.000
_cell.length_b   1.000
_cell.length_c   1.000
_cell.angle_alpha   90.00
_cell.angle_beta   90.00
_cell.angle_gamma   90.00
#
_symmetry.space_group_name_H-M   'P 1'
#
loop_
_entity.id
_entity.type
_entity.pdbx_description
1 polymer ?
#
loop_
_entity_poly.entity_id
_entity_poly.type
_entity_poly.pdbx_seq_one_letter_code
_entity_poly.pdbx_strand_id
1 'polypeptide(L)'
;MTDICNCKGLVSSISEYIDGELPPELCAELEKHMSECENCTIVVNTLRKTIDLYKQPTPDNPLPDEIKSRLYARLHLEDYMNK
;
A
#
# COMPACT_ATOMS: atom_id res chain seq x y z
N MET A 1 13.41 12.33 -20.27
CA MET A 1 13.88 11.02 -19.79
C MET A 1 14.29 11.23 -18.35
N THR A 2 13.41 10.87 -17.42
CA THR A 2 13.61 11.10 -15.98
C THR A 2 14.39 9.93 -15.46
N ASP A 3 15.63 10.20 -15.05
CA ASP A 3 16.62 9.21 -14.67
C ASP A 3 16.29 8.64 -13.27
N ILE A 4 15.64 7.46 -13.24
CA ILE A 4 15.33 6.71 -12.00
C ILE A 4 16.59 6.15 -11.32
N CYS A 5 17.76 6.27 -11.97
CA CYS A 5 19.04 5.78 -11.46
C CYS A 5 19.52 6.48 -10.17
N ASN A 6 18.92 7.61 -9.79
CA ASN A 6 19.29 8.33 -8.57
C ASN A 6 18.18 8.25 -7.52
N CYS A 7 18.53 7.95 -6.26
CA CYS A 7 17.58 7.78 -5.15
C CYS A 7 16.58 8.95 -5.00
N LYS A 8 16.94 10.16 -5.46
CA LYS A 8 16.06 11.33 -5.47
C LYS A 8 14.88 11.20 -6.45
N GLY A 9 15.11 10.59 -7.61
CA GLY A 9 14.06 10.35 -8.61
C GLY A 9 13.04 9.33 -8.11
N LEU A 10 13.51 8.32 -7.38
CA LEU A 10 12.65 7.35 -6.71
C LEU A 10 11.67 8.03 -5.74
N VAL A 11 12.13 8.92 -4.85
CA VAL A 11 11.27 9.55 -3.81
C VAL A 11 10.03 10.23 -4.41
N SER A 12 10.15 10.82 -5.58
CA SER A 12 9.02 11.46 -6.27
C SER A 12 7.97 10.46 -6.76
N SER A 13 8.37 9.24 -7.10
CA SER A 13 7.50 8.19 -7.65
C SER A 13 7.04 7.16 -6.60
N ILE A 14 7.52 7.25 -5.35
CA ILE A 14 7.14 6.30 -4.29
C ILE A 14 5.65 6.37 -3.97
N SER A 15 5.04 7.57 -3.98
CA SER A 15 3.60 7.70 -3.70
C SER A 15 2.78 6.95 -4.75
N GLU A 16 3.01 7.24 -6.04
CA GLU A 16 2.36 6.56 -7.16
C GLU A 16 2.58 5.04 -7.14
N TYR A 17 3.77 4.59 -6.74
CA TYR A 17 4.09 3.17 -6.58
C TYR A 17 3.29 2.50 -5.46
N ILE A 18 3.13 3.16 -4.31
CA ILE A 18 2.38 2.62 -3.18
C ILE A 18 0.87 2.62 -3.46
N ASP A 19 0.38 3.64 -4.15
CA ASP A 19 -1.02 3.76 -4.55
C ASP A 19 -1.38 2.84 -5.73
N GLY A 20 -0.38 2.24 -6.38
CA GLY A 20 -0.55 1.30 -7.51
C GLY A 20 -0.89 2.00 -8.83
N GLU A 21 -0.64 3.30 -8.92
CA GLU A 21 -0.89 4.14 -10.10
C GLU A 21 0.34 4.26 -11.01
N LEU A 22 1.50 3.79 -10.54
CA LEU A 22 2.73 3.85 -11.31
C LEU A 22 2.69 2.86 -12.50
N PRO A 23 3.07 3.32 -13.72
CA PRO A 23 3.18 2.45 -14.90
C PRO A 23 4.05 1.22 -14.65
N PRO A 24 3.70 0.04 -15.22
CA PRO A 24 4.37 -1.22 -14.92
C PRO A 24 5.86 -1.23 -15.30
N GLU A 25 6.22 -0.49 -16.35
CA GLU A 25 7.62 -0.29 -16.75
C GLU A 25 8.44 0.45 -15.69
N LEU A 26 7.87 1.49 -15.07
CA LEU A 26 8.52 2.25 -14.01
C LEU A 26 8.52 1.47 -12.69
N CYS A 27 7.45 0.69 -12.39
CA CYS A 27 7.44 -0.23 -11.26
C CYS A 27 8.64 -1.19 -11.30
N ALA A 28 8.89 -1.82 -12.44
CA ALA A 28 10.01 -2.74 -12.59
C ALA A 28 11.37 -2.07 -12.36
N GLU A 29 11.55 -0.83 -12.82
CA GLU A 29 12.76 -0.05 -12.56
C GLU A 29 12.92 0.30 -11.07
N LEU A 30 11.83 0.68 -10.39
CA LEU A 30 11.86 0.95 -8.95
C LEU A 30 12.18 -0.32 -8.15
N GLU A 31 11.55 -1.44 -8.48
CA GLU A 31 11.80 -2.72 -7.81
C GLU A 31 13.24 -3.18 -7.99
N LYS A 32 13.80 -3.00 -9.19
CA LYS A 32 15.22 -3.25 -9.46
C LYS A 32 16.09 -2.35 -8.56
N HIS A 33 15.82 -1.05 -8.51
CA HIS A 33 16.58 -0.14 -7.65
C HIS A 33 16.50 -0.53 -6.16
N MET A 34 15.33 -0.89 -5.67
CA MET A 34 15.13 -1.34 -4.28
C MET A 34 15.92 -2.61 -3.97
N SER A 35 16.12 -3.50 -4.95
CA SER A 35 16.94 -4.70 -4.80
C SER A 35 18.44 -4.38 -4.62
N GLU A 36 18.90 -3.24 -5.13
CA GLU A 36 20.30 -2.81 -5.10
C GLU A 36 20.57 -1.71 -4.03
N CYS A 37 19.52 -1.11 -3.45
CA CYS A 37 19.60 0.04 -2.55
C CYS A 37 18.79 -0.16 -1.26
N GLU A 38 19.49 -0.47 -0.17
CA GLU A 38 18.88 -0.67 1.16
C GLU A 38 18.14 0.56 1.68
N ASN A 39 18.72 1.76 1.51
CA ASN A 39 18.09 3.02 1.95
C ASN A 39 16.70 3.22 1.35
N CYS A 40 16.56 2.91 0.06
CA CYS A 40 15.30 3.08 -0.66
C CYS A 40 14.27 2.04 -0.23
N THR A 41 14.70 0.81 0.00
CA THR A 41 13.87 -0.24 0.61
C THR A 41 13.37 0.18 1.99
N ILE A 42 14.22 0.78 2.83
CA ILE A 42 13.82 1.31 4.15
C ILE A 42 12.77 2.41 4.01
N VAL A 43 12.95 3.37 3.09
CA VAL A 43 12.01 4.48 2.89
C VAL A 43 10.62 3.96 2.48
N VAL A 44 10.55 3.09 1.46
CA VAL A 44 9.29 2.51 0.99
C VAL A 44 8.59 1.70 2.08
N ASN A 45 9.35 0.87 2.80
CA ASN A 45 8.80 0.07 3.90
C ASN A 45 8.28 0.94 5.05
N THR A 46 9.01 2.00 5.39
CA THR A 46 8.61 2.94 6.44
C THR A 46 7.32 3.64 6.06
N LEU A 47 7.21 4.15 4.82
CA LEU A 47 6.02 4.83 4.35
C LEU A 47 4.81 3.89 4.29
N ARG A 48 4.97 2.66 3.78
CA ARG A 48 3.91 1.63 3.83
C ARG A 48 3.41 1.41 5.25
N LYS A 49 4.33 1.24 6.20
CA LYS A 49 3.99 1.07 7.60
C LYS A 49 3.27 2.28 8.20
N THR A 50 3.67 3.49 7.84
CA THR A 50 2.95 4.72 8.23
C THR A 50 1.51 4.67 7.70
N ILE A 51 1.31 4.32 6.44
CA ILE A 51 -0.03 4.19 5.85
C ILE A 51 -0.86 3.13 6.57
N ASP A 52 -0.28 1.97 6.87
CA ASP A 52 -0.97 0.90 7.61
C ASP A 52 -1.41 1.36 9.00
N LEU A 53 -0.55 2.11 9.72
CA LEU A 53 -0.89 2.69 11.02
C LEU A 53 -2.08 3.66 10.92
N TYR A 54 -2.14 4.48 9.87
CA TYR A 54 -3.27 5.39 9.63
C TYR A 54 -4.55 4.68 9.19
N LYS A 55 -4.44 3.53 8.50
CA LYS A 55 -5.58 2.72 8.07
C LYS A 55 -6.20 1.92 9.21
N GLN A 56 -5.55 1.82 10.36
CA GLN A 56 -6.14 1.10 11.49
C GLN A 56 -7.42 1.81 11.95
N PRO A 57 -8.54 1.07 12.09
CA PRO A 57 -9.78 1.65 12.57
C PRO A 57 -9.53 2.26 13.95
N THR A 58 -9.94 3.52 14.12
CA THR A 58 -9.93 4.13 15.45
C THR A 58 -10.89 3.34 16.33
N PRO A 59 -10.50 2.96 17.56
CA PRO A 59 -11.36 2.18 18.45
C PRO A 59 -12.67 2.90 18.81
N ASP A 60 -12.72 4.21 18.60
CA ASP A 60 -13.85 5.08 18.91
C ASP A 60 -14.95 5.07 17.84
N ASN A 61 -14.70 4.52 16.64
CA ASN A 61 -15.71 4.47 15.57
C ASN A 61 -15.70 3.12 14.82
N PRO A 62 -16.14 2.03 15.48
CA PRO A 62 -16.22 0.72 14.86
C PRO A 62 -17.27 0.71 13.73
N LEU A 63 -16.99 -0.07 12.67
CA LEU A 63 -17.97 -0.32 11.63
C LEU A 63 -19.20 -1.03 12.24
N PRO A 64 -20.43 -0.53 12.03
CA PRO A 64 -21.62 -1.18 12.57
C PRO A 64 -21.78 -2.63 12.05
N ASP A 65 -22.09 -3.56 12.93
CA ASP A 65 -22.22 -5.00 12.59
C ASP A 65 -23.24 -5.27 11.48
N GLU A 66 -24.31 -4.48 11.40
CA GLU A 66 -25.31 -4.60 10.33
C GLU A 66 -24.70 -4.35 8.95
N ILE A 67 -23.84 -3.32 8.83
CA ILE A 67 -23.18 -2.98 7.57
C ILE A 67 -22.17 -4.07 7.20
N LYS A 68 -21.39 -4.55 8.17
CA LYS A 68 -20.46 -5.67 7.99
C LYS A 68 -21.19 -6.91 7.49
N SER A 69 -22.29 -7.29 8.14
CA SER A 69 -23.10 -8.47 7.81
C SER A 69 -23.69 -8.38 6.40
N ARG A 70 -24.27 -7.22 6.06
CA ARG A 70 -24.83 -6.97 4.73
C ARG A 70 -23.78 -7.01 3.62
N LEU A 71 -22.59 -6.48 3.88
CA LEU A 71 -21.47 -6.52 2.94
C LEU A 71 -21.02 -7.96 2.69
N TYR A 72 -20.82 -8.74 3.76
CA TYR A 72 -20.35 -10.12 3.67
C TYR A 72 -21.36 -11.01 2.94
N ALA A 73 -22.65 -10.86 3.22
CA ALA A 73 -23.71 -11.56 2.49
C ALA A 73 -23.72 -11.22 0.99
N ARG A 74 -23.50 -9.95 0.63
CA ARG A 74 -23.46 -9.51 -0.78
C ARG A 74 -22.24 -9.99 -1.55
N LEU A 75 -21.12 -10.17 -0.85
CA LEU A 75 -19.89 -10.70 -1.43
C LEU A 75 -19.80 -12.24 -1.33
N HIS A 76 -20.81 -12.91 -0.78
CA HIS A 76 -20.80 -14.36 -0.52
C HIS A 76 -19.62 -14.80 0.36
N LEU A 77 -19.29 -14.00 1.39
CA LEU A 77 -18.17 -14.22 2.31
C LEU A 77 -18.63 -14.62 3.72
N GLU A 78 -19.80 -15.24 3.83
CA GLU A 78 -20.45 -15.55 5.12
C GLU A 78 -19.57 -16.43 6.03
N ASP A 79 -18.77 -17.33 5.45
CA ASP A 79 -17.79 -18.17 6.15
C ASP A 79 -16.72 -17.39 6.93
N TYR A 80 -16.47 -16.13 6.57
CA TYR A 80 -15.48 -15.25 7.21
C TYR A 80 -16.06 -14.43 8.37
N MET A 81 -17.36 -14.53 8.66
CA MET A 81 -17.98 -13.78 9.76
C MET A 81 -17.72 -14.37 11.15
N ASN A 82 -17.37 -15.66 11.24
CA ASN A 82 -17.25 -16.42 12.50
C ASN A 82 -15.80 -16.79 12.87
N LYS A 83 -14.81 -16.13 12.28
CA LYS A 83 -13.38 -16.36 12.55
C LYS A 83 -12.77 -15.15 13.25
#